data_AF-A0A968LLD0-F1
#
_entry.id   AF-A0A968LLD0-F1
#
_cell.length_a   1.000
_cell.length_b   1.000
_cell.length_c   1.000
_cell.angle_alpha   90.00
_cell.angle_beta   90.00
_cell.angle_gamma   90.00
#
_symmetry.space_group_name_H-M   'P 1'
#
loop_
_entity.id
_entity.type
_entity.pdbx_description
1 polymer ?
#
loop_
_entity_poly.entity_id
_entity_poly.type
_entity_poly.pdbx_seq_one_letter_code
_entity_poly.pdbx_strand_id
1 'polypeptide(L)'
;MSEATNVLGGPLQMCCANPITGFYRDGKCKTGAGDWGVHIICAQMTTEFLAYTKGQGNDLSTPMPLYAFPGLQAGDHWCLCASRWQQALQAGCSAFQFSW
;
A
#
# COMPACT_ATOMS: atom_id res chain seq x y z
N MET A 1 -5.00 -20.76 -13.04
CA MET A 1 -4.79 -19.68 -12.05
C MET A 1 -5.63 -18.51 -12.52
N SER A 2 -6.61 -18.04 -11.73
CA SER A 2 -7.36 -16.84 -12.07
C SER A 2 -6.46 -15.61 -11.90
N GLU A 3 -6.43 -14.71 -12.88
CA GLU A 3 -5.71 -13.45 -12.76
C GLU A 3 -6.41 -12.56 -11.73
N ALA A 4 -5.63 -11.80 -10.96
CA ALA A 4 -6.18 -10.83 -10.01
C ALA A 4 -6.83 -9.67 -10.78
N THR A 5 -8.01 -9.26 -10.34
CA THR A 5 -8.77 -8.16 -10.94
C THR A 5 -8.72 -6.91 -10.08
N ASN A 6 -8.83 -5.74 -10.71
CA ASN A 6 -9.07 -4.48 -10.02
C ASN A 6 -10.56 -4.36 -9.60
N VAL A 7 -10.88 -3.28 -8.89
CA VAL A 7 -12.24 -3.03 -8.36
C VAL A 7 -13.29 -2.78 -9.45
N LEU A 8 -12.86 -2.55 -10.70
CA LEU A 8 -13.73 -2.35 -11.86
C LEU A 8 -13.96 -3.66 -12.65
N GLY A 9 -13.42 -4.79 -12.17
CA GLY A 9 -13.51 -6.09 -12.82
C GLY A 9 -12.52 -6.30 -13.98
N GLY A 10 -11.63 -5.34 -14.24
CA GLY A 10 -10.54 -5.45 -15.21
C GLY A 10 -9.28 -6.10 -14.63
N PRO A 11 -8.23 -6.33 -15.44
CA PRO A 11 -6.96 -6.86 -14.97
C PRO A 11 -6.29 -5.94 -13.94
N LEU A 12 -5.72 -6.51 -12.87
CA LEU A 12 -4.99 -5.74 -11.87
C LEU A 12 -3.70 -5.14 -12.44
N GLN A 13 -3.61 -3.81 -12.41
CA GLN A 13 -2.47 -3.06 -12.91
C GLN A 13 -1.30 -3.01 -11.92
N MET A 14 -0.17 -2.50 -12.41
CA MET A 14 1.01 -2.25 -11.60
C MET A 14 0.82 -0.98 -10.77
N CYS A 15 1.02 -1.08 -9.46
CA CYS A 15 0.96 0.06 -8.54
C CYS A 15 2.29 0.82 -8.52
N CYS A 16 3.42 0.13 -8.33
CA CYS A 16 4.74 0.75 -8.35
C CYS A 16 5.86 -0.27 -8.58
N ALA A 17 6.85 0.09 -9.39
CA ALA A 17 8.06 -0.71 -9.60
C ALA A 17 9.31 -0.13 -8.90
N ASN A 18 9.28 1.15 -8.52
CA ASN A 18 10.38 1.81 -7.83
C ASN A 18 9.83 2.92 -6.91
N PRO A 19 9.73 2.67 -5.59
CA PRO A 19 10.09 1.43 -4.91
C PRO A 19 9.16 0.26 -5.27
N ILE A 20 9.71 -0.97 -5.37
CA ILE A 20 8.89 -2.15 -5.68
C ILE A 20 7.93 -2.46 -4.52
N THR A 21 6.63 -2.42 -4.80
CA THR A 21 5.58 -2.59 -3.79
C THR A 21 4.90 -3.97 -3.89
N GLY A 22 3.80 -4.14 -3.16
CA GLY A 22 3.02 -5.38 -3.08
C GLY A 22 3.55 -6.32 -2.00
N PHE A 23 2.64 -7.09 -1.39
CA PHE A 23 3.01 -8.11 -0.39
C PHE A 23 4.05 -9.10 -0.94
N TYR A 24 3.86 -9.53 -2.20
CA TYR A 24 4.74 -10.45 -2.90
C TYR A 24 5.94 -9.77 -3.59
N ARG A 25 6.12 -8.45 -3.42
CA ARG A 25 7.17 -7.65 -4.07
C ARG A 25 7.22 -7.81 -5.60
N ASP A 26 6.05 -7.76 -6.24
CA ASP A 26 5.88 -7.84 -7.70
C ASP A 26 5.29 -6.55 -8.29
N GLY A 27 5.18 -5.50 -7.48
CA GLY A 27 4.65 -4.20 -7.86
C GLY A 27 3.13 -4.12 -7.97
N LYS A 28 2.39 -5.18 -7.65
CA LYS A 28 0.92 -5.21 -7.70
C LYS A 28 0.31 -5.39 -6.32
N CYS A 29 -0.87 -4.80 -6.09
CA CYS A 29 -1.60 -4.94 -4.83
C CYS A 29 -2.47 -6.20 -4.81
N LYS A 30 -1.85 -7.35 -5.13
CA LYS A 30 -2.49 -8.66 -5.05
C LYS A 30 -2.27 -9.27 -3.67
N THR A 31 -3.25 -10.03 -3.21
CA THR A 31 -3.24 -10.68 -1.89
C THR A 31 -3.41 -12.20 -2.02
N GLY A 32 -3.32 -12.92 -0.90
CA GLY A 32 -3.47 -14.36 -0.83
C GLY A 32 -3.32 -14.88 0.60
N ALA A 33 -3.28 -16.20 0.79
CA ALA A 33 -3.38 -16.83 2.11
C ALA A 33 -2.32 -16.39 3.14
N GLY A 34 -1.15 -15.91 2.69
CA GLY A 34 -0.08 -15.41 3.57
C GLY A 34 -0.20 -13.94 3.95
N ASP A 35 -1.05 -13.18 3.27
CA ASP A 35 -1.18 -11.73 3.44
C ASP A 35 -2.34 -11.38 4.39
N TRP A 36 -2.09 -11.55 5.69
CA TRP A 36 -3.05 -11.22 6.74
C TRP A 36 -3.38 -9.72 6.82
N GLY A 37 -2.48 -8.87 6.33
CA GLY A 37 -2.69 -7.42 6.27
C GLY A 37 -3.61 -6.97 5.15
N VAL A 38 -3.82 -7.83 4.15
CA VAL A 38 -4.67 -7.57 2.97
C VAL A 38 -4.20 -6.30 2.25
N HIS A 39 -3.00 -6.34 1.68
CA HIS A 39 -2.34 -5.21 1.01
C HIS A 39 -2.90 -4.98 -0.41
N ILE A 40 -4.19 -4.62 -0.50
CA ILE A 40 -4.95 -4.53 -1.75
C ILE A 40 -5.24 -3.09 -2.21
N ILE A 41 -4.85 -2.08 -1.42
CA ILE A 41 -5.10 -0.67 -1.76
C ILE A 41 -3.82 -0.06 -2.34
N CYS A 42 -3.80 0.20 -3.66
CA CYS A 42 -2.75 1.03 -4.24
C CYS A 42 -3.02 2.50 -3.90
N ALA A 43 -2.08 3.15 -3.21
CA ALA A 43 -2.22 4.55 -2.85
C ALA A 43 -0.91 5.32 -3.05
N GLN A 44 -1.03 6.62 -3.33
CA GLN A 44 0.08 7.57 -3.28
C GLN A 44 0.19 8.15 -1.87
N MET A 45 1.36 8.02 -1.27
CA MET A 45 1.64 8.48 0.08
C MET A 45 1.58 10.01 0.16
N THR A 46 1.03 10.51 1.26
CA THR A 46 1.08 11.92 1.64
C THR A 46 1.85 12.08 2.94
N THR A 47 2.36 13.29 3.20
CA THR A 47 3.06 13.59 4.46
C THR A 47 2.15 13.34 5.67
N GLU A 48 0.88 13.73 5.56
CA GLU A 48 -0.14 13.60 6.59
C GLU A 48 -0.44 12.12 6.87
N PHE A 49 -0.59 11.31 5.81
CA PHE A 49 -0.81 9.87 5.96
C PHE A 49 0.38 9.20 6.66
N LEU A 50 1.61 9.48 6.20
CA LEU A 50 2.83 8.87 6.77
C LEU A 50 3.00 9.22 8.25
N ALA A 51 2.77 10.49 8.63
CA ALA A 51 2.79 10.92 10.02
C ALA A 51 1.69 10.24 10.85
N TYR A 52 0.46 10.19 10.32
CA TYR A 52 -0.68 9.55 10.98
C TYR A 52 -0.42 8.06 11.21
N THR A 53 -0.09 7.31 10.16
CA THR A 53 0.09 5.86 10.27
C THR A 53 1.24 5.48 11.19
N LYS A 54 2.31 6.28 11.21
CA LYS A 54 3.42 6.12 12.17
C LYS A 54 2.94 6.28 13.61
N GLY A 55 2.12 7.30 13.90
CA GLY A 55 1.49 7.48 15.20
C GLY A 55 0.54 6.36 15.61
N GLN A 56 -0.02 5.63 14.64
CA GLN A 56 -0.86 4.43 14.86
C GLN A 56 -0.05 3.12 14.94
N GLY A 57 1.28 3.21 15.06
CA GLY A 57 2.18 2.05 15.18
C GLY A 57 2.48 1.33 13.86
N ASN A 58 2.18 1.95 12.72
CA ASN A 58 2.52 1.43 11.39
C ASN A 58 3.46 2.43 10.69
N ASP A 59 4.74 2.38 11.05
CA ASP A 59 5.77 3.25 10.49
C ASP A 59 6.18 2.79 9.09
N LEU A 60 5.73 3.51 8.08
CA LEU A 60 6.12 3.30 6.68
C LEU A 60 7.23 4.25 6.22
N SER A 61 7.73 5.14 7.08
CA SER A 61 8.72 6.14 6.72
C SER A 61 10.16 5.69 7.01
N THR A 62 10.36 4.88 8.05
CA THR A 62 11.70 4.44 8.46
C THR A 62 12.19 3.29 7.55
N PRO A 63 13.35 3.41 6.90
CA PRO A 63 13.93 2.32 6.12
C PRO A 63 14.19 1.07 6.97
N MET A 64 13.92 -0.12 6.41
CA MET A 64 14.20 -1.40 7.06
C MET A 64 14.93 -2.35 6.09
N PRO A 65 16.27 -2.22 5.97
CA PRO A 65 17.07 -2.96 4.98
C PRO A 65 16.96 -4.48 5.08
N LEU A 66 16.79 -5.01 6.31
CA LEU A 66 16.61 -6.45 6.55
C LEU A 66 15.37 -7.03 5.85
N TYR A 67 14.36 -6.20 5.55
CA TYR A 67 13.15 -6.60 4.83
C TYR A 67 13.07 -5.99 3.42
N ALA A 68 14.19 -5.47 2.90
CA ALA A 68 14.25 -4.73 1.63
C ALA A 68 13.17 -3.63 1.54
N PHE A 69 12.88 -2.97 2.66
CA PHE A 69 11.93 -1.87 2.72
C PHE A 69 12.69 -0.53 2.72
N PRO A 70 12.54 0.32 1.70
CA PRO A 70 13.34 1.53 1.55
C PRO A 70 12.92 2.65 2.51
N GLY A 71 11.74 2.55 3.15
CA GLY A 71 11.07 3.70 3.74
C GLY A 71 10.42 4.56 2.66
N LEU A 72 9.21 5.03 2.93
CA LEU A 72 8.40 5.78 1.98
C LEU A 72 8.42 7.27 2.28
N GLN A 73 8.32 8.06 1.22
CA GLN A 73 8.15 9.50 1.24
C GLN A 73 6.83 9.90 0.56
N ALA A 74 6.42 11.15 0.76
CA ALA A 74 5.28 11.70 0.05
C ALA A 74 5.51 11.61 -1.48
N GLY A 75 4.49 11.17 -2.21
CA GLY A 75 4.57 10.93 -3.65
C GLY A 75 4.84 9.49 -4.05
N ASP A 76 5.40 8.66 -3.16
CA ASP A 76 5.61 7.24 -3.44
C ASP A 76 4.27 6.50 -3.57
N HIS A 77 4.25 5.45 -4.40
CA HIS A 77 3.09 4.57 -4.53
C HIS A 77 3.33 3.27 -3.77
N TRP A 78 2.36 2.85 -2.96
CA TRP A 78 2.49 1.65 -2.15
C TRP A 78 1.17 0.92 -1.96
N CYS A 79 1.24 -0.41 -1.89
CA CYS A 79 0.12 -1.27 -1.54
C CYS A 79 -0.06 -1.26 -0.01
N LEU A 80 -1.17 -0.70 0.45
CA LEU A 80 -1.51 -0.57 1.86
C LEU A 80 -2.47 -1.67 2.30
N CYS A 81 -2.35 -2.08 3.57
CA CYS A 81 -3.38 -2.86 4.26
C CYS A 81 -4.72 -2.13 4.19
N ALA A 82 -5.77 -2.81 3.76
CA ALA A 82 -7.11 -2.22 3.63
C ALA A 82 -7.58 -1.59 4.96
N SER A 83 -7.34 -2.27 6.09
CA SER A 83 -7.71 -1.77 7.42
C SER A 83 -6.96 -0.50 7.82
N ARG A 84 -5.66 -0.40 7.51
CA ARG A 84 -4.84 0.80 7.82
C ARG A 84 -5.24 1.98 6.98
N TRP A 85 -5.54 1.76 5.71
CA TRP A 85 -6.06 2.82 4.84
C TRP A 85 -7.43 3.30 5.31
N GLN A 86 -8.35 2.39 5.66
CA GLN A 86 -9.67 2.74 6.21
C GLN A 86 -9.56 3.54 7.52
N GLN A 87 -8.65 3.14 8.41
CA GLN A 87 -8.39 3.86 9.65
C GLN A 87 -8.00 5.32 9.39
N ALA A 88 -7.08 5.54 8.44
CA ALA A 88 -6.66 6.88 8.05
C ALA A 88 -7.77 7.68 7.34
N LEU A 89 -8.61 7.02 6.55
CA LEU A 89 -9.78 7.64 5.92
C LEU A 89 -10.75 8.19 6.97
N GLN A 90 -11.07 7.40 8.00
CA GLN A 90 -11.94 7.82 9.10
C GLN A 90 -11.36 8.98 9.91
N ALA A 91 -10.03 9.10 9.97
CA ALA A 91 -9.34 10.21 10.64
C ALA A 91 -9.15 11.45 9.75
N GLY A 92 -9.57 11.42 8.47
CA GLY A 92 -9.36 12.52 7.53
C GLY A 92 -7.92 12.67 7.01
N CYS A 93 -7.09 11.62 7.16
CA CYS A 93 -5.67 11.61 6.81
C CYS A 93 -5.30 10.50 5.81
N SER A 94 -6.25 9.97 5.03
CA SER A 94 -5.99 8.87 4.08
C SER A 94 -5.03 9.27 2.95
N ALA A 95 -4.19 8.32 2.54
CA ALA A 95 -3.47 8.38 1.27
C ALA A 95 -4.44 8.33 0.07
N PHE A 96 -4.05 8.93 -1.06
CA PHE A 96 -4.89 8.95 -2.26
C PHE A 96 -4.95 7.57 -2.90
N GLN A 97 -6.15 6.98 -2.99
CA GLN A 97 -6.36 5.69 -3.63
C GLN A 97 -6.44 5.82 -5.15
N PHE A 98 -5.78 4.92 -5.87
CA PHE A 98 -5.96 4.73 -7.31
C PHE A 98 -6.83 3.50 -7.58
N SER A 99 -7.73 3.58 -8.56
CA SER A 99 -8.75 2.57 -8.83
C SER A 99 -8.49 1.67 -10.05
N TRP A 100 -7.28 1.66 -10.61
CA TRP A 100 -6.99 0.95 -11.86
C TRP A 100 -6.04 -0.23 -11.64
#